data_AF-A0A958E3N5-F1
#
_entry.id   AF-A0A958E3N5-F1
#
_cell.length_a   1.000
_cell.length_b   1.000
_cell.length_c   1.000
_cell.angle_alpha   90.00
_cell.angle_beta   90.00
_cell.angle_gamma   90.00
#
_symmetry.space_group_name_H-M   'P 1'
#
loop_
_entity.id
_entity.type
_entity.pdbx_description
1 polymer ?
#
loop_
_entity_poly.entity_id
_entity_poly.type
_entity_poly.pdbx_seq_one_letter_code
_entity_poly.pdbx_strand_id
1 'polypeptide(L)'
;VFDYAVGEVKSEKINALKGFDYDQDNLVFKSPNPEDAAAQTAAYRSTVYVRRWGEAIFPVEVKLTFDNGEEELERWDGRDRWKMFRYIKGAKLQKVEVDPSGKLVLDVNSVNNSWVRQSSAPLAAWKWTSKWMIWLQNVMELLAFFA
;
A
#
# COMPACT_ATOMS: atom_id res chain seq x y z
N VAL A 1 -5.99 23.03 6.36
CA VAL A 1 -5.73 21.74 7.05
C VAL A 1 -5.07 20.80 6.07
N PHE A 2 -3.93 20.21 6.45
CA PHE A 2 -3.25 19.17 5.68
C PHE A 2 -3.73 17.80 6.16
N ASP A 3 -4.15 16.94 5.24
CA ASP A 3 -4.53 15.55 5.50
C ASP A 3 -4.38 14.82 4.17
N TYR A 4 -3.20 14.24 3.99
CA TYR A 4 -2.90 13.33 2.90
C TYR A 4 -3.12 11.91 3.38
N ALA A 5 -3.42 10.99 2.48
CA ALA A 5 -3.62 9.59 2.85
C ALA A 5 -3.35 8.67 1.67
N VAL A 6 -2.89 7.46 1.98
CA VAL A 6 -3.02 6.33 1.05
C VAL A 6 -4.48 5.89 1.06
N GLY A 7 -5.09 5.89 -0.12
CA GLY A 7 -6.44 5.40 -0.35
C GLY A 7 -6.47 3.92 -0.68
N GLU A 8 -7.28 3.55 -1.67
CA GLU A 8 -7.39 2.17 -2.11
C GLU A 8 -6.12 1.71 -2.82
N VAL A 9 -5.66 0.50 -2.49
CA VAL A 9 -4.52 -0.16 -3.12
C VAL A 9 -4.96 -1.52 -3.64
N LYS A 10 -4.79 -1.76 -4.94
CA LYS A 10 -5.05 -3.05 -5.58
C LYS A 10 -3.78 -3.56 -6.23
N SER A 11 -3.48 -4.84 -6.05
CA SER A 11 -2.38 -5.51 -6.75
C SER A 11 -2.85 -6.86 -7.23
N GLU A 12 -3.14 -6.96 -8.52
CA GLU A 12 -3.75 -8.14 -9.15
C GLU A 12 -2.77 -8.76 -10.14
N LYS A 13 -2.78 -10.09 -10.23
CA LYS A 13 -1.98 -10.81 -11.22
C LYS A 13 -2.59 -10.57 -12.60
N ILE A 14 -1.78 -10.18 -13.57
CA ILE A 14 -2.23 -10.08 -14.95
C ILE A 14 -2.35 -11.51 -15.47
N ASN A 15 -3.57 -11.92 -15.77
CA ASN A 15 -3.78 -13.18 -16.47
C ASN A 15 -3.69 -12.88 -17.97
N ALA A 16 -2.99 -13.73 -18.71
CA ALA A 16 -3.01 -13.67 -20.16
C ALA A 16 -4.48 -13.76 -20.65
N LEU A 17 -4.88 -12.82 -21.51
CA LEU A 17 -6.24 -12.79 -22.06
C LEU A 17 -6.51 -14.13 -22.75
N LYS A 18 -7.52 -14.85 -22.26
CA LYS A 18 -8.05 -16.07 -22.89
C LYS A 18 -9.47 -15.75 -23.31
N GLY A 19 -9.70 -15.54 -24.59
CA GLY A 19 -11.01 -15.14 -25.08
C GLY A 19 -11.06 -14.95 -26.59
N PHE A 20 -12.24 -14.53 -27.05
CA PHE A 20 -12.45 -14.16 -28.44
C PHE A 20 -12.17 -12.67 -28.61
N ASP A 21 -11.43 -12.33 -29.65
CA ASP A 21 -11.15 -10.97 -30.07
C ASP A 21 -11.72 -10.77 -31.47
N TYR A 22 -12.18 -9.55 -31.78
CA TYR A 22 -12.68 -9.22 -33.11
C TYR A 22 -11.51 -8.75 -33.96
N ASP A 23 -11.10 -9.57 -34.92
CA ASP A 23 -10.15 -9.19 -35.96
C ASP A 23 -10.90 -9.13 -37.29
N GLN A 24 -11.01 -7.92 -37.86
CA GLN A 24 -11.65 -7.65 -39.15
C GLN A 24 -12.98 -8.44 -39.34
N ASP A 25 -13.94 -8.23 -38.44
CA ASP A 25 -15.28 -8.87 -38.42
C ASP A 25 -15.34 -10.38 -38.18
N ASN A 26 -14.22 -11.05 -37.88
CA ASN A 26 -14.21 -12.45 -37.45
C ASN A 26 -13.87 -12.59 -35.97
N LEU A 27 -14.65 -13.42 -35.26
CA LEU A 27 -14.37 -13.84 -33.89
C LEU A 27 -13.23 -14.86 -33.90
N VAL A 28 -12.02 -14.42 -33.58
CA VAL A 28 -10.85 -15.30 -33.51
C VAL A 28 -10.57 -15.64 -32.04
N PHE A 29 -10.48 -16.94 -31.74
CA PHE A 29 -10.03 -17.40 -30.42
C PHE A 29 -8.52 -17.17 -30.30
N LYS A 30 -8.12 -16.08 -29.65
CA LYS A 30 -6.72 -15.85 -29.30
C LYS A 30 -6.42 -16.64 -28.03
N SER A 31 -5.77 -17.79 -28.22
CA SER A 31 -5.09 -18.47 -27.12
C SER A 31 -3.68 -17.90 -27.02
N PRO A 32 -3.24 -17.41 -25.86
CA PRO A 32 -1.90 -16.85 -25.72
C PRO A 32 -0.86 -17.96 -25.95
N ASN A 33 0.18 -17.65 -26.73
CA ASN A 33 1.33 -18.51 -26.94
C ASN A 33 1.97 -18.84 -25.56
N PRO A 34 2.45 -20.07 -25.27
CA PRO A 34 2.90 -20.44 -23.93
C PRO A 34 4.01 -19.54 -23.35
N GLU A 35 4.88 -19.01 -24.21
CA GLU A 35 5.98 -18.10 -23.82
C GLU A 35 5.48 -16.69 -23.44
N ASP A 36 4.60 -16.10 -24.27
CA ASP A 36 3.97 -14.81 -23.97
C ASP A 36 3.00 -14.91 -22.78
N ALA A 37 2.34 -16.05 -22.63
CA ALA A 37 1.50 -16.36 -21.49
C ALA A 37 2.33 -16.41 -20.21
N ALA A 38 3.51 -17.03 -20.21
CA ALA A 38 4.38 -17.09 -19.04
C ALA A 38 4.88 -15.70 -18.61
N ALA A 39 5.28 -14.86 -19.57
CA ALA A 39 5.72 -13.49 -19.31
C ALA A 39 4.58 -12.59 -18.79
N GLN A 40 3.38 -12.69 -19.37
CA GLN A 40 2.20 -11.93 -18.90
C GLN A 40 1.67 -12.45 -17.57
N THR A 41 1.71 -13.76 -17.34
CA THR A 41 1.27 -14.39 -16.08
C THR A 41 2.23 -14.07 -14.94
N ALA A 42 3.49 -13.71 -15.20
CA ALA A 42 4.41 -13.29 -14.14
C ALA A 42 4.19 -11.84 -13.67
N ALA A 43 3.46 -11.02 -14.42
CA ALA A 43 3.27 -9.62 -14.11
C ALA A 43 2.08 -9.36 -13.16
N TYR A 44 2.26 -8.40 -12.26
CA TYR A 44 1.25 -7.82 -11.39
C TYR A 44 0.91 -6.41 -11.87
N ARG A 45 -0.39 -6.11 -11.91
CA ARG A 45 -0.93 -4.77 -12.08
C ARG A 45 -1.22 -4.20 -10.70
N SER A 46 -0.45 -3.20 -10.31
CA SER A 46 -0.64 -2.46 -9.07
C SER A 46 -1.29 -1.11 -9.37
N THR A 47 -2.38 -0.80 -8.67
CA THR A 47 -3.09 0.47 -8.75
C THR A 47 -3.17 1.06 -7.35
N VAL A 48 -2.68 2.28 -7.18
CA VAL A 48 -2.62 2.99 -5.91
C VAL A 48 -3.34 4.31 -6.06
N TYR A 49 -4.30 4.57 -5.18
CA TYR A 49 -4.93 5.87 -5.07
C TYR A 49 -4.32 6.61 -3.88
N VAL A 50 -3.80 7.80 -4.12
CA VAL A 50 -3.40 8.73 -3.06
C VAL A 50 -4.44 9.85 -3.02
N ARG A 51 -4.86 10.25 -1.82
CA ARG A 51 -5.93 11.24 -1.62
C ARG A 51 -5.47 12.37 -0.72
N ARG A 52 -6.07 13.55 -0.94
CA ARG A 52 -5.98 14.73 -0.10
C ARG A 52 -7.36 15.03 0.47
N TRP A 53 -7.58 14.66 1.72
CA TRP A 53 -8.82 14.97 2.46
C TRP A 53 -8.85 16.43 2.92
N GLY A 54 -7.68 16.98 3.23
CA GLY A 54 -7.52 18.38 3.61
C GLY A 54 -7.71 19.36 2.45
N GLU A 55 -7.92 20.63 2.81
CA GLU A 55 -8.02 21.73 1.85
C GLU A 55 -6.65 22.32 1.46
N ALA A 56 -5.61 22.09 2.27
CA ALA A 56 -4.31 22.70 2.04
C ALA A 56 -3.47 21.90 1.03
N ILE A 57 -2.93 22.62 0.04
CA ILE A 57 -2.14 22.06 -1.06
C ILE A 57 -0.66 22.09 -0.69
N PHE A 58 0.02 20.94 -0.82
CA PHE A 58 1.46 20.82 -0.57
C PHE A 58 2.05 19.73 -1.46
N PRO A 59 3.20 19.97 -2.11
CA PRO A 59 3.90 18.93 -2.86
C PRO A 59 4.44 17.85 -1.93
N VAL A 60 4.04 16.61 -2.14
CA VAL A 60 4.46 15.44 -1.36
C VAL A 60 5.13 14.39 -2.25
N GLU A 61 6.00 13.60 -1.63
CA GLU A 61 6.64 12.44 -2.26
C GLU A 61 5.85 11.19 -1.89
N VAL A 62 5.61 10.30 -2.86
CA VAL A 62 4.92 9.02 -2.67
C VAL A 62 5.90 7.92 -3.00
N LYS A 63 6.26 7.11 -2.01
CA LYS A 63 7.14 5.96 -2.17
C LYS A 63 6.32 4.68 -2.30
N LEU A 64 6.58 3.92 -3.36
CA LEU A 64 6.02 2.59 -3.57
C LEU A 64 7.14 1.56 -3.46
N THR A 65 6.99 0.59 -2.57
CA THR A 65 7.96 -0.50 -2.40
C THR A 65 7.32 -1.81 -2.83
N PHE A 66 8.01 -2.54 -3.70
CA PHE A 66 7.58 -3.83 -4.24
C PHE A 66 8.22 -5.00 -3.47
N ASP A 67 7.67 -6.20 -3.60
CA ASP A 67 8.14 -7.41 -2.88
C ASP A 67 9.54 -7.90 -3.29
N ASN A 68 10.00 -7.51 -4.49
CA ASN A 68 11.37 -7.72 -4.98
C ASN A 68 12.39 -6.73 -4.39
N GLY A 69 11.97 -5.78 -3.55
CA GLY A 69 12.81 -4.74 -2.97
C GLY A 69 12.97 -3.48 -3.83
N GLU A 70 12.35 -3.44 -5.00
CA GLU A 70 12.35 -2.27 -5.86
C GLU A 70 11.52 -1.13 -5.23
N GLU A 71 12.03 0.09 -5.32
CA GLU A 71 11.35 1.29 -4.82
C GLU A 71 11.15 2.29 -5.94
N GLU A 72 9.94 2.85 -6.02
CA GLU A 72 9.59 3.95 -6.91
C GLU A 72 9.22 5.16 -6.08
N LEU A 73 9.81 6.31 -6.38
CA LEU A 73 9.54 7.56 -5.69
C LEU A 73 8.92 8.57 -6.64
N GLU A 74 7.64 8.81 -6.44
CA GLU A 74 6.83 9.69 -7.26
C GLU A 74 6.62 11.03 -6.57
N ARG A 75 6.57 12.11 -7.35
CA ARG A 75 6.19 13.42 -6.84
C ARG A 75 4.74 13.74 -7.21
N TRP A 76 4.02 14.30 -6.24
CA TRP A 76 2.69 14.82 -6.44
C TRP A 76 2.59 16.22 -5.87
N ASP A 77 2.10 17.16 -6.68
CA ASP A 77 1.91 18.55 -6.28
C ASP A 77 0.73 18.75 -5.30
N GLY A 78 -0.11 17.73 -5.14
CA GLY A 78 -1.26 17.76 -4.24
C GLY A 78 -2.37 18.70 -4.70
N ARG A 79 -2.38 19.19 -5.94
CA ARG A 79 -3.41 20.14 -6.43
C ARG A 79 -4.77 19.48 -6.60
N ASP A 80 -4.78 18.30 -7.23
CA ASP A 80 -5.97 17.47 -7.33
C ASP A 80 -6.36 16.88 -5.98
N ARG A 81 -7.62 16.46 -5.83
CA ARG A 81 -8.09 15.77 -4.61
C ARG A 81 -7.53 14.35 -4.48
N TRP A 82 -7.14 13.75 -5.60
CA TRP A 82 -6.57 12.41 -5.64
C TRP A 82 -5.65 12.25 -6.85
N LYS A 83 -4.72 11.32 -6.76
CA LYS A 83 -3.88 10.88 -7.87
C LYS A 83 -3.83 9.36 -7.90
N MET A 84 -3.98 8.78 -9.09
CA MET A 84 -3.85 7.35 -9.31
C MET A 84 -2.49 7.04 -9.92
N PHE A 85 -1.78 6.10 -9.31
CA PHE A 85 -0.56 5.52 -9.84
C PHE A 85 -0.83 4.10 -10.29
N ARG A 86 -0.34 3.75 -11.49
CA ARG A 86 -0.55 2.42 -12.08
C ARG A 86 0.79 1.87 -12.57
N TYR A 87 1.13 0.69 -12.08
CA TYR A 87 2.35 -0.02 -12.43
C TYR A 87 2.04 -1.43 -12.92
N ILE A 88 2.84 -1.89 -13.88
CA ILE A 88 2.87 -3.28 -14.33
C ILE A 88 4.29 -3.77 -14.08
N LYS A 89 4.47 -4.63 -13.07
CA LYS A 89 5.79 -5.17 -12.69
C LYS A 89 5.69 -6.65 -12.37
N GLY A 90 6.80 -7.39 -12.48
CA GLY A 90 6.86 -8.81 -12.07
C GLY A 90 6.71 -9.06 -10.56
N ALA A 91 6.55 -7.99 -9.77
CA ALA A 91 6.59 -7.96 -8.33
C ALA A 91 5.28 -7.38 -7.77
N LYS A 92 4.79 -7.89 -6.65
CA LYS A 92 3.59 -7.33 -6.00
C LYS A 92 3.97 -6.06 -5.25
N LEU A 93 3.03 -5.12 -5.20
CA LEU A 93 3.17 -3.96 -4.33
C LEU A 93 3.07 -4.39 -2.85
N GLN A 94 4.10 -4.06 -2.07
CA GLN A 94 4.24 -4.48 -0.68
C GLN A 94 3.91 -3.35 0.29
N LYS A 95 4.33 -2.12 -0.02
CA LYS A 95 4.15 -0.94 0.84
C LYS A 95 3.98 0.32 0.00
N VAL A 96 3.18 1.25 0.49
CA VAL A 96 3.02 2.61 -0.04
C VAL A 96 3.16 3.59 1.10
N GLU A 97 3.92 4.66 0.90
CA GLU A 97 4.12 5.72 1.89
C GLU A 97 3.99 7.08 1.22
N VAL A 98 3.12 7.93 1.75
CA VAL A 98 3.03 9.35 1.42
C VAL A 98 3.91 10.11 2.41
N ASP A 99 4.73 11.01 1.89
CA ASP A 99 5.74 11.76 2.65
C ASP A 99 6.64 10.85 3.51
N PRO A 100 7.44 9.95 2.88
CA PRO A 100 8.29 9.01 3.60
C PRO A 100 9.35 9.71 4.48
N SER A 101 9.70 10.96 4.18
CA SER A 101 10.62 11.77 4.97
C SER A 101 9.95 12.53 6.12
N GLY A 102 8.62 12.52 6.22
CA GLY A 102 7.88 13.25 7.25
C GLY A 102 8.08 14.77 7.19
N LYS A 103 8.24 15.34 6.00
CA LYS A 103 8.42 16.80 5.80
C LYS A 103 7.17 17.58 6.21
N LEU A 104 5.98 17.00 6.05
CA LEU A 104 4.70 17.61 6.36
C LEU A 104 4.27 17.28 7.80
N VAL A 105 4.97 17.87 8.76
CA VAL A 105 4.71 17.68 10.21
C VAL A 105 3.32 18.20 10.63
N LEU A 106 2.71 19.07 9.83
CA LEU A 106 1.39 19.65 10.06
C LEU A 106 0.22 18.79 9.52
N ASP A 107 0.50 17.58 9.03
CA ASP A 107 -0.54 16.62 8.67
C ASP A 107 -1.33 16.20 9.92
N VAL A 108 -2.66 16.25 9.84
CA VAL A 108 -3.55 15.91 10.95
C VAL A 108 -3.49 14.42 11.31
N ASN A 109 -3.20 13.55 10.35
CA ASN A 109 -3.25 12.11 10.56
C ASN A 109 -2.13 11.38 9.81
N SER A 110 -0.91 11.43 10.32
CA SER A 110 0.22 10.72 9.71
C SER A 110 0.09 9.18 9.70
N VAL A 111 -0.89 8.60 10.40
CA VAL A 111 -1.07 7.13 10.45
C VAL A 111 -1.66 6.59 9.14
N ASN A 112 -2.50 7.38 8.46
CA ASN A 112 -3.12 7.00 7.18
C ASN A 112 -2.17 7.23 5.97
N ASN A 113 -1.00 7.82 6.20
CA ASN A 113 0.01 8.10 5.17
C ASN A 113 0.78 6.84 4.75
N SER A 114 0.50 5.69 5.35
CA SER A 114 1.15 4.45 4.96
C SER A 114 0.14 3.33 4.78
N TRP A 115 0.43 2.46 3.83
CA TRP A 115 -0.27 1.20 3.61
C TRP A 115 0.74 0.08 3.46
N VAL A 116 0.46 -1.06 4.07
CA VAL A 116 1.27 -2.29 3.99
C VAL A 116 0.38 -3.46 3.62
N ARG A 117 0.87 -4.31 2.71
CA ARG A 117 0.13 -5.47 2.21
C ARG A 117 -0.16 -6.51 3.28
N GLN A 118 0.84 -6.82 4.11
CA GLN A 118 0.70 -7.72 5.24
C GLN A 118 0.55 -6.90 6.51
N SER A 119 -0.56 -7.12 7.22
CA SER A 119 -0.82 -6.42 8.47
C SER A 119 0.10 -6.94 9.57
N SER A 120 0.81 -6.02 10.24
CA SER A 120 1.57 -6.31 11.46
C SER A 120 0.69 -6.32 12.72
N ALA A 121 -0.65 -6.28 12.58
CA ALA A 121 -1.60 -6.28 13.69
C ALA A 121 -1.37 -7.37 14.75
N PRO A 122 -1.09 -8.65 14.42
CA PRO A 122 -0.84 -9.66 15.45
C PRO A 122 0.39 -9.32 16.29
N LEU A 123 1.50 -8.92 15.67
CA LEU A 123 2.71 -8.51 16.40
C LEU A 123 2.46 -7.30 17.30
N ALA A 124 1.68 -6.33 16.81
CA ALA A 124 1.27 -5.17 17.61
C ALA A 124 0.41 -5.57 18.81
N ALA A 125 -0.55 -6.48 18.62
CA ALA A 125 -1.39 -7.01 19.69
C ALA A 125 -0.54 -7.70 20.77
N TRP A 126 0.36 -8.60 20.37
CA TRP A 126 1.29 -9.26 21.28
C TRP A 126 2.11 -8.26 22.10
N LYS A 127 2.66 -7.22 21.47
CA LYS A 127 3.41 -6.15 22.15
C LYS A 127 2.58 -5.46 23.23
N TRP A 128 1.34 -5.07 22.91
CA TRP A 128 0.47 -4.36 23.86
C TRP A 128 0.00 -5.26 25.00
N THR A 129 -0.33 -6.51 24.68
CA THR A 129 -0.62 -7.57 25.66
C THR A 129 0.55 -7.74 26.62
N SER A 130 1.77 -7.93 26.14
CA SER A 130 2.96 -8.02 27.00
C SER A 130 3.16 -6.79 27.89
N LYS A 131 2.94 -5.58 27.36
CA LYS A 131 3.06 -4.34 28.15
C LYS A 131 2.02 -4.28 29.27
N TRP A 132 0.79 -4.70 29.00
CA TRP A 132 -0.27 -4.79 30.01
C TRP A 132 0.06 -5.82 31.10
N MET A 133 0.62 -6.98 30.72
CA MET A 133 1.09 -7.99 31.68
C MET A 133 2.15 -7.46 32.63
N ILE A 134 3.11 -6.69 32.12
CA ILE A 134 4.14 -6.03 32.94
C ILE A 134 3.50 -5.04 33.91
N TRP A 135 2.53 -4.25 33.46
CA TRP A 135 1.82 -3.32 34.33
C TRP A 135 1.03 -4.04 35.43
N LEU A 136 0.36 -5.14 35.08
CA LEU A 136 -0.36 -5.97 36.03
C LEU A 136 0.59 -6.57 37.09
N GLN A 137 1.74 -7.09 36.65
CA GLN A 137 2.78 -7.59 37.56
C GLN A 137 3.25 -6.50 38.52
N ASN A 138 3.56 -5.30 38.02
CA ASN A 138 4.01 -4.19 38.87
C ASN A 138 2.95 -3.79 39.92
N VAL A 139 1.66 -3.80 39.56
CA VAL A 139 0.57 -3.52 40.51
C VAL A 139 0.50 -4.60 41.59
N MET A 140 0.64 -5.87 41.22
CA MET A 140 0.66 -6.97 42.19
C MET A 140 1.88 -6.89 43.13
N GLU A 141 3.06 -6.58 42.61
CA GLU A 141 4.27 -6.38 43.42
C GLU A 141 4.12 -5.20 44.39
N LEU A 142 3.53 -4.09 43.93
CA LEU A 142 3.23 -2.94 44.77
C LEU A 142 2.26 -3.32 45.91
N LEU A 143 1.17 -4.03 45.60
CA LEU A 143 0.21 -4.50 46.59
C LEU A 143 0.86 -5.47 47.59
N ALA A 144 1.71 -6.37 47.12
CA ALA A 144 2.46 -7.29 47.98
C ALA A 144 3.48 -6.59 48.88
N PHE A 145 4.05 -5.47 48.44
CA PHE A 145 4.98 -4.67 49.25
C PHE A 145 4.29 -3.93 50.41
N PHE A 146 3.01 -3.56 50.25
CA PHE A 146 2.22 -2.82 51.24
C PHE A 146 1.23 -3.68 52.04
N ALA A 147 1.21 -4.99 51.83
CA ALA A 147 0.41 -5.97 52.59
C ALA A 147 1.24 -6.60 53.72
#